data_AF-A0A9D4RB08-F1
#
_entry.id   AF-A0A9D4RB08-F1
#
_cell.length_a   1.000
_cell.length_b   1.000
_cell.length_c   1.000
_cell.angle_alpha   90.00
_cell.angle_beta   90.00
_cell.angle_gamma   90.00
#
_symmetry.space_group_name_H-M   'P 1'
#
loop_
_entity.id
_entity.type
_entity.pdbx_description
1 polymer ?
#
loop_
_entity_poly.entity_id
_entity_poly.type
_entity_poly.pdbx_seq_one_letter_code
_entity_poly.pdbx_strand_id
1 'polypeptide(L)' 'MKSDCDSWMNVSQGIQNELQWWIDNLGHQKRIIIHANPSLVITCDASNDGWGAVCEQNEIGGRWRNLESQNHIN' A
#
# COMPACT_ATOMS: atom_id res chain seq x y z
N MET A 1 17.73 -25.70 12.14
CA MET A 1 17.17 -24.48 12.74
C MET A 1 15.93 -24.91 13.51
N LYS A 2 16.01 -24.95 14.84
CA LYS A 2 14.88 -25.34 15.71
C LYS A 2 14.13 -24.03 15.99
N SER A 3 12.84 -23.95 15.65
CA SER A 3 12.06 -22.72 15.87
C SER A 3 11.70 -22.61 17.34
N ASP A 4 11.94 -21.46 17.97
CA ASP A 4 11.59 -21.15 19.36
C ASP A 4 10.09 -20.85 19.53
N CYS A 5 9.23 -21.64 18.88
CA CYS A 5 7.77 -21.44 18.87
C CYS A 5 7.07 -22.03 20.10
N ASP A 6 7.76 -22.84 20.90
CA ASP A 6 7.21 -23.54 22.08
C ASP A 6 7.45 -22.78 23.41
N SER A 7 8.05 -21.58 23.34
CA SER A 7 8.32 -20.76 24.53
C SER A 7 7.13 -19.89 24.92
N TRP A 8 6.87 -19.77 26.22
CA TRP A 8 5.86 -18.85 26.74
C TRP A 8 6.25 -17.39 26.51
N MET A 9 5.38 -16.63 25.84
CA MET A 9 5.53 -15.19 25.67
C MET A 9 4.72 -14.45 26.73
N ASN A 10 5.32 -13.46 27.38
CA ASN A 10 4.59 -12.55 28.25
C ASN A 10 3.86 -11.50 27.39
N VAL A 11 2.54 -11.49 27.46
CA VAL A 11 1.69 -10.59 26.66
C VAL A 11 1.37 -9.35 27.49
N SER A 12 1.93 -8.21 27.09
CA SER A 12 1.64 -6.92 27.74
C SER A 12 0.19 -6.52 27.56
N GLN A 13 -0.30 -5.63 28.44
CA GLN A 13 -1.67 -5.10 28.35
C GLN A 13 -1.96 -4.45 26.99
N GLY A 14 -0.96 -3.79 26.38
CA GLY A 14 -1.10 -3.19 25.05
C GLY A 14 -1.40 -4.22 23.98
N ILE A 15 -0.69 -5.36 23.98
CA ILE A 15 -0.92 -6.45 23.03
C ILE A 15 -2.30 -7.08 23.26
N GLN A 16 -2.72 -7.24 24.51
CA GLN A 16 -4.07 -7.75 24.82
C GLN A 16 -5.16 -6.83 24.26
N ASN A 17 -4.99 -5.52 24.42
CA ASN A 17 -5.94 -4.54 23.89
C ASN A 17 -6.02 -4.58 22.35
N GLU A 18 -4.87 -4.69 21.67
CA GLU A 18 -4.83 -4.84 20.21
C GLU A 18 -5.53 -6.13 19.76
N LEU A 19 -5.23 -7.27 20.41
CA LEU A 19 -5.90 -8.54 20.09
C LEU A 19 -7.41 -8.47 20.33
N GLN A 20 -7.85 -7.82 21.40
CA GLN A 20 -9.26 -7.62 21.69
C GLN A 20 -9.92 -6.76 20.61
N TRP A 21 -9.26 -5.68 20.18
CA TRP A 21 -9.76 -4.85 19.08
C TRP A 21 -9.96 -5.69 17.82
N TRP A 22 -8.99 -6.55 17.46
CA TRP A 22 -9.14 -7.44 16.30
C TRP A 22 -10.30 -8.41 16.47
N ILE A 23 -10.44 -9.07 17.62
CA ILE A 23 -11.56 -9.99 17.90
C ILE A 23 -12.91 -9.29 17.71
N ASP A 24 -13.05 -8.07 18.23
CA ASP A 24 -14.29 -7.30 18.17
C ASP A 24 -14.61 -6.79 16.76
N ASN A 25 -13.58 -6.55 15.94
CA ASN A 25 -13.71 -5.88 14.65
C ASN A 25 -13.64 -6.83 13.43
N LEU A 26 -13.02 -8.02 13.54
CA LEU A 26 -12.82 -8.94 12.41
C LEU A 26 -14.11 -9.29 11.66
N GLY A 27 -15.24 -9.41 12.37
CA GLY A 27 -16.55 -9.73 11.76
C GLY A 27 -17.19 -8.57 10.99
N HIS A 28 -16.86 -7.33 11.33
CA HIS A 28 -17.47 -6.12 10.74
C HIS A 28 -16.55 -5.42 9.73
N GLN A 29 -15.23 -5.60 9.87
CA GLN A 29 -14.25 -5.01 8.97
C GLN A 29 -14.25 -5.77 7.65
N LYS A 30 -14.95 -5.22 6.65
CA LYS A 30 -14.91 -5.72 5.28
C LYS A 30 -13.94 -4.88 4.46
N ARG A 31 -12.74 -5.40 4.23
CA ARG A 31 -11.90 -4.97 3.11
C ARG A 31 -12.19 -5.88 1.94
N ILE A 32 -12.90 -5.37 0.93
CA ILE A 32 -13.10 -6.10 -0.31
C ILE A 32 -11.72 -6.30 -0.94
N ILE A 33 -11.28 -7.56 -1.07
CA ILE A 33 -10.00 -7.91 -1.71
C ILE A 33 -10.17 -7.94 -3.23
N ILE A 34 -11.34 -8.41 -3.69
CA ILE A 34 -11.68 -8.54 -5.10
C ILE A 34 -12.56 -7.37 -5.49
N HIS A 35 -11.96 -6.38 -6.12
CA HIS A 35 -12.70 -5.24 -6.66
C HIS A 35 -13.31 -5.62 -8.02
N ALA A 36 -14.43 -5.00 -8.37
CA ALA A 36 -14.91 -5.03 -9.75
C ALA A 36 -13.85 -4.41 -10.67
N ASN A 37 -13.93 -4.71 -11.97
CA ASN A 37 -13.07 -4.07 -12.95
C ASN A 37 -13.18 -2.55 -12.82
N PRO A 38 -12.05 -1.82 -12.79
CA PRO A 38 -12.09 -0.37 -12.69
C PRO A 38 -12.79 0.20 -13.93
N SER A 39 -13.59 1.24 -13.73
CA SER A 39 -14.22 1.97 -14.85
C SER A 39 -13.19 2.73 -15.69
N LEU A 40 -11.98 2.96 -15.15
CA LEU A 40 -10.91 3.70 -15.79
C LEU A 40 -9.55 3.16 -15.32
N VAL A 41 -8.64 2.92 -16.25
CA VAL A 41 -7.26 2.54 -15.95
C VAL A 41 -6.33 3.64 -16.46
N ILE A 42 -5.59 4.25 -15.54
CA ILE A 42 -4.53 5.21 -15.85
C ILE A 42 -3.22 4.53 -15.53
N THR A 43 -2.30 4.49 -16.49
CA THR A 43 -0.95 3.94 -16.30
C THR A 43 0.04 5.08 -16.25
N CYS A 44 0.89 5.12 -15.23
CA CYS A 44 1.96 6.12 -15.12
C CYS A 44 3.29 5.39 -14.97
N ASP A 45 4.35 5.90 -15.59
CA ASP A 45 5.70 5.41 -15.39
C ASP A 45 6.39 6.14 -14.22
N ALA A 46 7.21 5.40 -13.47
CA ALA A 46 8.11 5.98 -12.48
C ALA A 46 9.45 6.27 -13.15
N SER A 47 9.70 7.54 -13.47
CA SER A 47 10.92 8.00 -14.16
C SER A 47 11.61 9.13 -13.38
N ASN A 48 12.94 9.16 -13.46
CA ASN A 48 13.80 10.19 -12.86
C ASN A 48 13.94 11.43 -13.76
N ASP A 49 13.50 11.32 -15.01
CA ASP A 49 13.68 12.34 -16.05
C ASP A 49 12.40 13.14 -16.32
N GLY A 50 11.24 12.57 -15.97
CA GLY A 50 9.93 13.18 -16.18
C GLY A 50 8.78 12.34 -15.64
N TRP A 51 7.57 12.87 -15.78
CA TRP A 51 6.34 12.11 -15.60
C TRP A 51 5.69 11.82 -16.93
N GLY A 52 5.04 10.67 -17.01
CA GLY A 52 4.09 10.32 -18.04
C GLY A 52 2.86 9.67 -17.43
N ALA A 53 1.72 9.88 -18.08
CA ALA A 53 0.52 9.10 -17.82
C ALA A 53 -0.21 8.83 -19.14
N VAL A 54 -0.71 7.62 -19.28
CA VAL A 54 -1.53 7.17 -20.40
C VAL A 54 -2.90 6.78 -19.88
N CYS A 55 -3.93 7.31 -20.52
CA CYS A 55 -5.34 7.00 -20.26
C CYS A 55 -6.06 6.86 -21.60
N GLU A 56 -6.36 5.62 -22.01
CA GLU A 56 -6.95 5.30 -23.31
C GLU A 56 -6.10 5.84 -24.48
N GLN A 57 -6.62 6.76 -25.30
CA GLN A 57 -5.88 7.41 -26.39
C GLN A 57 -5.23 8.74 -25.97
N ASN A 58 -5.37 9.15 -24.71
CA ASN A 58 -4.80 10.39 -24.21
C ASN A 58 -3.49 10.12 -23.48
N GLU A 59 -2.48 10.89 -23.83
CA GLU A 59 -1.16 10.84 -23.23
C GLU A 59 -0.81 12.24 -22.72
N ILE A 60 -0.26 12.30 -21.52
CA ILE A 60 0.27 13.51 -20.92
C ILE A 60 1.66 13.21 -20.37
N GLY A 61 2.52 14.21 -20.40
CA GLY A 61 3.84 14.08 -19.80
C GLY A 61 4.63 15.37 -19.82
N GLY A 62 5.69 15.38 -19.04
CA GLY A 62 6.57 16.52 -18.89
C GLY A 62 7.91 16.13 -18.27
N ARG A 63 8.93 16.95 -18.54
CA ARG A 63 10.24 16.81 -17.88
C ARG A 63 10.14 17.30 -16.44
N TRP A 64 10.82 16.63 -15.53
CA TRP A 64 11.02 17.17 -14.20
C TRP A 64 11.90 18.40 -14.25
N ARG A 65 11.57 19.40 -13.44
CA ARG A 65 12.56 20.40 -13.04
C ARG A 65 13.50 19.77 -12.01
N ASN A 66 14.72 20.32 -11.90
CA ASN A 66 15.74 19.82 -10.96
C ASN A 66 15.29 19.75 -9.49
N LEU A 67 14.31 20.57 -9.10
CA LEU A 67 13.74 20.52 -7.75
C LEU A 67 12.67 19.42 -7.62
N GLU A 68 11.93 19.14 -8.69
CA GLU A 68 10.85 18.15 -8.70
C GLU A 68 11.41 16.73 -8.70
N SER A 69 12.53 16.49 -9.41
CA SER A 69 13.19 15.18 -9.43
C SER A 69 13.72 14.73 -8.08
N GLN A 70 13.88 15.64 -7.10
CA GLN A 70 14.34 15.31 -5.75
C GLN A 70 13.25 14.69 -4.86
N ASN A 71 11.97 14.83 -5.24
CA ASN A 71 10.84 14.30 -4.48
C ASN A 71 10.34 12.94 -5.02
N HIS A 72 11.08 12.34 -5.96
CA HIS A 72 10.71 11.07 -6.56
C HIS A 72 11.05 9.86 -5.68
N ILE A 73 10.32 8.77 -5.91
CA ILE A 73 10.32 7.55 -5.08
C ILE A 73 11.55 6.65 -5.38
N ASN A 74 12.32 6.97 -6.43
CA ASN A 74 13.49 6.19 -6.89
C ASN A 74 14.82 6.80 -6.44
#